data_AF-G4RE18-F1
#
_entry.id   AF-G4RE18-F1
#
_cell.length_a   1.000
_cell.length_b   1.000
_cell.length_c   1.000
_cell.angle_alpha   90.00
_cell.angle_beta   90.00
_cell.angle_gamma   90.00
#
_symmetry.space_group_name_H-M   'P 1'
#
loop_
_entity.id
_entity.type
_entity.pdbx_description
1 polymer ?
#
loop_
_entity_poly.entity_id
_entity_poly.type
_entity_poly.pdbx_seq_one_letter_code
_entity_poly.pdbx_strand_id
1 'polypeptide(L)'
;MSSTARLDLPLIASEQAQKHVTHNEALLLLDALVQIRLAGLAAIDPPAEPETGATYGIGTMATGAWEGRDGQLAAWSEGGWRFAEPAEGWLAWDIGGARPVIFRGGSWAPLFNGVVGLGIGTDPDATNRLAVRSEAALFTAIPDGEGGNGDVRLTLNKEGETDSATLIFQSGWSGRAEIGLAGDDDFTFKVSDDGSDFKTAMILEGATGFVRFSRFAGCGVSFPTIVGGVLAAETGYVVPAPQSGTTDDVDTIDGGFDGSVLIVTGTAGNTLTFRDGTGNLKLGGDRVLDAFEDALMLVRRGSDWIELSFSDNG
;
A
#
# COMPACT_ATOMS: atom_id res chain seq x y z
N MET A 1 -4.91 61.31 -6.81
CA MET A 1 -4.95 60.92 -5.38
C MET A 1 -3.93 59.81 -5.21
N SER A 2 -3.15 59.83 -4.13
CA SER A 2 -2.17 58.78 -3.84
C SER A 2 -2.89 57.54 -3.29
N SER A 3 -2.34 56.35 -3.54
CA SER A 3 -2.89 55.06 -3.11
C SER A 3 -1.80 54.13 -2.56
N THR A 4 -2.18 53.00 -1.94
CA THR A 4 -1.22 52.00 -1.44
C THR A 4 -0.65 51.12 -2.56
N ALA A 5 0.54 50.55 -2.35
CA ALA A 5 1.32 49.93 -3.42
C ALA A 5 0.81 48.55 -3.86
N ARG A 6 0.25 47.75 -2.93
CA ARG A 6 -0.21 46.40 -3.24
C ARG A 6 -1.70 46.32 -3.49
N LEU A 7 -2.48 47.12 -2.76
CA LEU A 7 -3.94 47.06 -2.73
C LEU A 7 -4.65 48.30 -3.31
N ASP A 8 -3.92 49.32 -3.78
CA ASP A 8 -4.47 50.55 -4.39
C ASP A 8 -5.50 51.27 -3.51
N LEU A 9 -5.33 51.25 -2.18
CA LEU A 9 -6.28 51.87 -1.24
C LEU A 9 -6.13 53.39 -1.27
N PRO A 10 -7.22 54.18 -1.46
CA PRO A 10 -7.14 55.63 -1.59
C PRO A 10 -6.70 56.27 -0.29
N LEU A 11 -5.61 57.03 -0.35
CA LEU A 11 -5.11 57.78 0.80
C LEU A 11 -5.84 59.11 0.90
N ILE A 12 -6.12 59.53 2.13
CA ILE A 12 -6.69 60.85 2.40
C ILE A 12 -5.63 61.90 2.06
N ALA A 13 -6.02 62.90 1.25
CA ALA A 13 -5.16 64.03 0.94
C ALA A 13 -4.74 64.80 2.21
N SER A 14 -3.54 65.38 2.18
CA SER A 14 -3.04 66.22 3.27
C SER A 14 -3.99 67.38 3.60
N GLU A 15 -3.85 67.96 4.80
CA GLU A 15 -4.64 69.10 5.29
C GLU A 15 -6.11 68.80 5.72
N GLN A 16 -6.52 67.54 5.75
CA GLN A 16 -7.79 67.12 6.38
C GLN A 16 -7.69 66.99 7.92
N ALA A 17 -7.37 68.08 8.62
CA ALA A 17 -7.27 68.15 10.08
C ALA A 17 -6.36 67.05 10.71
N GLN A 18 -5.23 66.75 10.05
CA GLN A 18 -4.25 65.71 10.44
C GLN A 18 -4.76 64.26 10.55
N LYS A 19 -6.06 63.99 10.27
CA LYS A 19 -6.61 62.61 10.26
C LYS A 19 -5.95 61.72 9.20
N HIS A 20 -5.50 62.33 8.11
CA HIS A 20 -4.76 61.66 7.04
C HIS A 20 -3.48 60.98 7.56
N VAL A 21 -2.85 61.49 8.62
CA VAL A 21 -1.60 60.91 9.13
C VAL A 21 -1.84 59.52 9.71
N THR A 22 -2.73 59.42 10.70
CA THR A 22 -3.01 58.15 11.38
C THR A 22 -3.79 57.19 10.50
N HIS A 23 -4.73 57.71 9.69
CA HIS A 23 -5.51 56.88 8.79
C HIS A 23 -4.66 56.30 7.65
N ASN A 24 -3.84 57.10 6.98
CA ASN A 24 -3.01 56.61 5.88
C ASN A 24 -1.94 55.63 6.37
N GLU A 25 -1.40 55.81 7.58
CA GLU A 25 -0.43 54.87 8.16
C GLU A 25 -1.05 53.49 8.43
N ALA A 26 -2.28 53.47 8.98
CA ALA A 26 -3.02 52.23 9.16
C ALA A 26 -3.28 51.52 7.82
N LEU A 27 -3.62 52.28 6.77
CA LEU A 27 -3.84 51.72 5.43
C LEU A 27 -2.56 51.11 4.83
N LEU A 28 -1.40 51.71 5.07
CA LEU A 28 -0.12 51.22 4.55
C LEU A 28 0.40 49.96 5.29
N LEU A 29 0.20 49.86 6.61
CA LEU A 29 0.49 48.62 7.35
C LEU A 29 -0.46 47.50 6.93
N LEU A 30 -1.74 47.84 6.77
CA LEU A 30 -2.74 46.89 6.30
C LEU A 30 -2.35 46.35 4.92
N ASP A 31 -1.89 47.22 4.00
CA ASP A 31 -1.41 46.83 2.66
C ASP A 31 -0.31 45.76 2.68
N ALA A 32 0.57 45.79 3.68
CA ALA A 32 1.70 44.86 3.79
C ALA A 32 1.36 43.53 4.49
N LEU A 33 0.55 43.60 5.55
CA LEU A 33 0.17 42.45 6.39
C LEU A 33 -0.97 41.64 5.79
N VAL A 34 -1.83 42.31 5.02
CA VAL A 34 -2.83 41.62 4.24
C VAL A 34 -2.10 40.83 3.14
N GLN A 35 -2.21 39.50 3.22
CA GLN A 35 -1.59 38.53 2.30
C GLN A 35 -0.05 38.60 2.28
N ILE A 36 0.60 38.36 3.40
CA ILE A 36 2.06 38.49 3.52
C ILE A 36 2.77 37.71 2.41
N ARG A 37 3.49 38.44 1.56
CA ARG A 37 4.40 37.89 0.56
C ARG A 37 5.80 38.33 0.94
N LEU A 38 6.61 37.36 1.31
CA LEU A 38 7.97 37.60 1.75
C LEU A 38 8.86 37.55 0.52
N ALA A 39 9.28 38.73 0.08
CA ALA A 39 10.34 38.86 -0.93
C ALA A 39 11.65 38.28 -0.40
N GLY A 40 11.86 38.36 0.92
CA GLY A 40 12.86 37.59 1.64
C GLY A 40 12.34 37.19 3.01
N LEU A 41 12.68 35.97 3.44
CA LEU A 41 12.37 35.45 4.76
C LEU A 41 13.67 35.35 5.58
N ALA A 42 13.66 35.90 6.80
CA ALA A 42 14.81 36.02 7.71
C ALA A 42 15.98 36.88 7.18
N ALA A 43 15.70 37.97 6.46
CA ALA A 43 16.72 38.90 5.97
C ALA A 43 17.23 39.82 7.10
N ILE A 44 18.53 40.15 7.15
CA ILE A 44 19.14 40.96 8.24
C ILE A 44 19.54 42.37 7.81
N ASP A 45 19.76 42.59 6.52
CA ASP A 45 20.10 43.89 5.96
C ASP A 45 19.00 44.32 4.99
N PRO A 46 18.56 45.59 5.04
CA PRO A 46 17.61 46.11 4.07
C PRO A 46 18.22 46.06 2.66
N PRO A 47 17.44 45.67 1.62
CA PRO A 47 17.87 45.82 0.24
C PRO A 47 18.28 47.27 -0.06
N ALA A 48 19.30 47.47 -0.90
CA ALA A 48 19.73 48.81 -1.30
C ALA A 48 18.66 49.55 -2.12
N GLU A 49 17.90 48.80 -2.92
CA GLU A 49 16.80 49.30 -3.76
C GLU A 49 15.55 48.43 -3.54
N PRO A 50 14.82 48.61 -2.42
CA PRO A 50 13.61 47.86 -2.16
C PRO A 50 12.47 48.39 -3.05
N GLU A 51 11.72 47.48 -3.67
CA GLU A 51 10.52 47.83 -4.44
C GLU A 51 9.40 48.29 -3.51
N THR A 52 8.67 49.35 -3.89
CA THR A 52 7.51 49.83 -3.13
C THR A 52 6.49 48.70 -2.99
N GLY A 53 6.13 48.35 -1.75
CA GLY A 53 5.24 47.23 -1.44
C GLY A 53 5.95 45.91 -1.13
N ALA A 54 7.27 45.80 -1.24
CA ALA A 54 7.99 44.58 -0.84
C ALA A 54 7.95 44.39 0.68
N THR A 55 7.59 43.19 1.14
CA THR A 55 7.62 42.79 2.54
C THR A 55 8.71 41.75 2.78
N TYR A 56 9.43 41.88 3.88
CA TYR A 56 10.51 41.00 4.31
C TYR A 56 10.23 40.50 5.72
N GLY A 57 10.51 39.23 5.98
CA GLY A 57 10.62 38.73 7.35
C GLY A 57 12.02 39.03 7.83
N ILE A 58 12.16 39.82 8.88
CA ILE A 58 13.46 40.23 9.43
C ILE A 58 14.02 39.07 10.25
N GLY A 59 15.31 38.82 10.05
CA GLY A 59 16.08 37.87 10.83
C GLY A 59 16.45 38.42 12.21
N THR A 60 17.53 37.89 12.79
CA THR A 60 18.12 38.40 14.03
C THR A 60 19.40 39.17 13.75
N MET A 61 19.81 40.08 14.64
CA MET A 61 20.96 40.98 14.44
C MET A 61 20.82 41.86 13.20
N ALA A 62 19.61 42.32 12.94
CA ALA A 62 19.34 43.17 11.82
C ALA A 62 20.19 44.46 11.88
N THR A 63 20.59 44.99 10.72
CA THR A 63 21.49 46.15 10.63
C THR A 63 20.84 47.30 9.84
N GLY A 64 21.52 48.45 9.84
CA GLY A 64 21.09 49.61 9.09
C GLY A 64 19.68 50.04 9.50
N ALA A 65 18.78 50.19 8.54
CA ALA A 65 17.40 50.62 8.81
C ALA A 65 16.57 49.58 9.59
N TRP A 66 17.05 48.35 9.73
CA TRP A 66 16.37 47.27 10.45
C TRP A 66 16.96 47.03 11.86
N GLU A 67 17.98 47.79 12.30
CA GLU A 67 18.60 47.62 13.61
C GLU A 67 17.56 47.66 14.76
N GLY A 68 17.56 46.59 15.58
CA GLY A 68 16.63 46.42 16.69
C GLY A 68 15.21 45.95 16.31
N ARG A 69 14.98 45.55 15.06
CA ARG A 69 13.68 45.05 14.54
C ARG A 69 13.65 43.55 14.30
N ASP A 70 14.50 42.82 15.02
CA ASP A 70 14.64 41.39 14.87
C ASP A 70 13.30 40.65 14.96
N GLY A 71 13.09 39.67 14.07
CA GLY A 71 11.90 38.83 14.02
C GLY A 71 10.61 39.52 13.52
N GLN A 72 10.65 40.83 13.25
CA GLN A 72 9.50 41.57 12.73
C GLN A 72 9.35 41.40 11.21
N LEU A 73 8.24 41.87 10.66
CA LEU A 73 8.08 42.09 9.22
C LEU A 73 8.49 43.52 8.88
N ALA A 74 9.26 43.71 7.82
CA ALA A 74 9.61 45.01 7.24
C ALA A 74 8.90 45.20 5.90
N ALA A 75 8.14 46.28 5.73
CA ALA A 75 7.49 46.64 4.48
C ALA A 75 7.97 48.00 3.97
N TRP A 76 8.33 48.07 2.69
CA TRP A 76 8.81 49.31 2.06
C TRP A 76 7.67 50.12 1.42
N SER A 77 7.63 51.43 1.64
CA SER A 77 6.75 52.37 0.90
C SER A 77 7.49 53.64 0.48
N GLU A 78 6.84 54.52 -0.28
CA GLU A 78 7.38 55.84 -0.67
C GLU A 78 7.80 56.70 0.55
N GLY A 79 7.23 56.43 1.73
CA GLY A 79 7.55 57.09 2.99
C GLY A 79 8.54 56.33 3.88
N GLY A 80 9.15 55.25 3.41
CA GLY A 80 10.14 54.43 4.14
C GLY A 80 9.61 53.12 4.73
N TRP A 81 10.39 52.53 5.63
CA TRP A 81 10.11 51.23 6.25
C TRP A 81 8.99 51.29 7.30
N ARG A 82 8.09 50.31 7.24
CA ARG A 82 7.07 50.01 8.25
C ARG A 82 7.32 48.64 8.85
N PHE A 83 7.11 48.53 10.16
CA PHE A 83 7.39 47.30 10.88
C PHE A 83 6.14 46.75 11.57
N ALA A 84 6.02 45.42 11.61
CA ALA A 84 4.98 44.75 12.39
C ALA A 84 5.52 43.46 13.02
N GLU A 85 5.06 43.15 14.23
CA GLU A 85 5.42 41.91 14.92
C GLU A 85 4.52 40.76 14.47
N PRO A 86 5.07 39.66 13.92
CA PRO A 86 4.28 38.48 13.59
C PRO A 86 3.80 37.75 14.84
N ALA A 87 2.59 37.22 14.80
CA ALA A 87 2.03 36.41 15.88
C ALA A 87 1.91 34.94 15.49
N GLU A 88 1.88 34.06 16.49
CA GLU A 88 1.66 32.62 16.33
C GLU A 88 0.45 32.33 15.41
N GLY A 89 0.66 31.44 14.45
CA GLY A 89 -0.29 31.07 13.41
C GLY A 89 -0.30 31.97 12.16
N TRP A 90 0.47 33.05 12.09
CA TRP A 90 0.50 33.89 10.89
C TRP A 90 0.97 33.11 9.68
N LEU A 91 0.44 33.39 8.48
CA LEU A 91 0.81 32.70 7.24
C LEU A 91 1.47 33.67 6.27
N ALA A 92 2.45 33.18 5.53
CA ALA A 92 3.11 33.93 4.47
C ALA A 92 3.53 33.04 3.32
N TRP A 93 3.64 33.67 2.15
CA TRP A 93 4.27 33.05 1.00
C TRP A 93 5.74 33.45 0.94
N ASP A 94 6.62 32.46 1.03
CA ASP A 94 8.04 32.62 0.75
C ASP A 94 8.23 32.59 -0.77
N ILE A 95 8.42 33.76 -1.39
CA ILE A 95 8.58 33.87 -2.84
C ILE A 95 9.82 33.08 -3.29
N GLY A 96 10.93 33.21 -2.57
CA GLY A 96 12.18 32.52 -2.89
C GLY A 96 12.07 31.00 -2.75
N GLY A 97 11.28 30.53 -1.77
CA GLY A 97 11.10 29.09 -1.48
C GLY A 97 9.97 28.39 -2.24
N ALA A 98 9.16 29.13 -3.03
CA ALA A 98 7.96 28.62 -3.71
C ALA A 98 7.05 27.78 -2.79
N ARG A 99 7.02 28.13 -1.50
CA ARG A 99 6.37 27.35 -0.46
C ARG A 99 5.65 28.26 0.53
N PRO A 100 4.56 27.78 1.11
CA PRO A 100 3.89 28.47 2.21
C PRO A 100 4.67 28.29 3.52
N VAL A 101 4.65 29.32 4.35
CA VAL A 101 5.19 29.30 5.70
C VAL A 101 4.13 29.76 6.71
N ILE A 102 4.25 29.27 7.94
CA ILE A 102 3.47 29.57 9.13
C ILE A 102 4.42 30.07 10.21
N PHE A 103 4.09 31.20 10.82
CA PHE A 103 4.74 31.68 12.01
C PHE A 103 4.28 30.82 13.18
N ARG A 104 5.16 29.99 13.73
CA ARG A 104 4.86 29.18 14.91
C ARG A 104 6.12 29.01 15.76
N GLY A 105 5.99 29.02 17.07
CA GLY A 105 7.11 29.01 18.00
C GLY A 105 8.06 30.20 17.81
N GLY A 106 7.53 31.40 17.56
CA GLY A 106 8.30 32.64 17.42
C GLY A 106 9.08 32.79 16.11
N SER A 107 8.77 31.99 15.07
CA SER A 107 9.46 32.05 13.78
C SER A 107 8.60 31.52 12.62
N TRP A 108 8.90 31.89 11.39
CA TRP A 108 8.26 31.35 10.18
C TRP A 108 8.82 29.97 9.80
N ALA A 109 7.95 28.98 9.53
CA ALA A 109 8.29 27.59 9.17
C ALA A 109 7.36 27.06 8.06
N PRO A 110 7.71 26.06 7.22
CA PRO A 110 6.81 25.57 6.18
C PRO A 110 5.44 25.10 6.70
N LEU A 111 4.38 25.52 6.01
CA LEU A 111 3.01 25.20 6.39
C LEU A 111 2.68 23.71 6.24
N PHE A 112 3.17 23.07 5.16
CA PHE A 112 3.05 21.63 4.93
C PHE A 112 4.40 21.05 4.57
N ASN A 113 4.68 19.86 5.05
CA ASN A 113 5.57 18.93 4.34
C ASN A 113 4.72 18.24 3.24
N GLY A 114 4.21 19.01 2.27
CA GLY A 114 3.40 18.52 1.13
C GLY A 114 4.30 18.01 0.02
N VAL A 115 5.07 16.98 0.37
CA VAL A 115 6.22 16.54 -0.40
C VAL A 115 5.76 15.95 -1.74
N VAL A 116 6.30 16.49 -2.83
CA VAL A 116 6.00 16.03 -4.20
C VAL A 116 6.30 14.53 -4.36
N GLY A 117 7.25 14.03 -3.58
CA GLY A 117 7.42 12.61 -3.28
C GLY A 117 8.20 12.43 -1.98
N LEU A 118 7.98 11.32 -1.31
CA LEU A 118 8.66 10.89 -0.10
C LEU A 118 9.41 9.58 -0.38
N GLY A 119 10.73 9.64 -0.48
CA GLY A 119 11.58 8.47 -0.60
C GLY A 119 12.13 7.99 0.75
N ILE A 120 12.30 6.68 0.92
CA ILE A 120 12.97 5.99 2.04
C ILE A 120 14.00 5.02 1.45
N GLY A 121 15.28 5.37 1.46
CA GLY A 121 16.36 4.53 0.87
C GLY A 121 16.48 4.59 -0.67
N THR A 122 15.62 5.36 -1.33
CA THR A 122 15.61 5.64 -2.77
C THR A 122 14.87 6.96 -3.05
N ASP A 123 15.15 7.62 -4.16
CA ASP A 123 14.40 8.82 -4.56
C ASP A 123 12.98 8.44 -5.00
N PRO A 124 11.98 9.25 -4.61
CA PRO A 124 10.68 9.15 -5.21
C PRO A 124 10.78 9.71 -6.63
N ASP A 125 9.97 9.17 -7.52
CA ASP A 125 9.83 9.68 -8.87
C ASP A 125 8.38 10.12 -9.10
N ALA A 126 8.05 10.52 -10.33
CA ALA A 126 6.71 10.99 -10.66
C ALA A 126 5.64 9.89 -10.49
N THR A 127 6.04 8.63 -10.56
CA THR A 127 5.22 7.42 -10.41
C THR A 127 5.26 6.91 -8.97
N ASN A 128 6.45 6.63 -8.43
CA ASN A 128 6.68 6.15 -7.08
C ASN A 128 6.85 7.32 -6.13
N ARG A 129 5.75 8.01 -5.83
CA ARG A 129 5.76 9.14 -4.88
C ARG A 129 6.04 8.73 -3.45
N LEU A 130 5.80 7.47 -3.09
CA LEU A 130 6.35 6.84 -1.89
C LEU A 130 7.25 5.69 -2.35
N ALA A 131 8.55 5.87 -2.26
CA ALA A 131 9.51 4.86 -2.73
C ALA A 131 10.32 4.34 -1.55
N VAL A 132 10.38 3.02 -1.35
CA VAL A 132 11.07 2.39 -0.21
C VAL A 132 12.06 1.32 -0.70
N ARG A 133 13.33 1.43 -0.30
CA ARG A 133 14.37 0.42 -0.56
C ARG A 133 15.00 -0.01 0.77
N SER A 134 14.61 -1.18 1.28
CA SER A 134 15.03 -1.72 2.59
C SER A 134 14.92 -3.25 2.65
N GLU A 135 15.50 -3.88 3.67
CA GLU A 135 15.32 -5.30 3.98
C GLU A 135 13.90 -5.61 4.52
N ALA A 136 13.25 -4.62 5.16
CA ALA A 136 11.89 -4.72 5.71
C ALA A 136 11.19 -3.34 5.80
N ALA A 137 9.86 -3.34 5.83
CA ALA A 137 9.02 -2.16 6.09
C ALA A 137 7.85 -2.54 7.02
N LEU A 138 7.71 -1.86 8.15
CA LEU A 138 6.66 -2.12 9.15
C LEU A 138 5.59 -1.02 9.11
N PHE A 139 4.34 -1.44 8.93
CA PHE A 139 3.16 -0.62 9.18
C PHE A 139 2.45 -1.17 10.39
N THR A 140 2.38 -0.38 11.46
CA THR A 140 1.80 -0.81 12.74
C THR A 140 0.72 0.16 13.20
N ALA A 141 -0.25 -0.38 13.93
CA ALA A 141 -1.31 0.40 14.55
C ALA A 141 -0.78 1.24 15.70
N ILE A 142 -1.51 2.31 16.02
CA ILE A 142 -1.37 3.01 17.30
C ILE A 142 -2.19 2.23 18.35
N PRO A 143 -1.58 1.73 19.45
CA PRO A 143 -2.30 1.00 20.48
C PRO A 143 -3.37 1.83 21.20
N ASP A 144 -4.40 1.18 21.74
CA ASP A 144 -5.45 1.83 22.54
C ASP A 144 -4.88 2.62 23.73
N GLY A 145 -3.88 2.04 24.41
CA GLY A 145 -3.21 2.68 25.56
C GLY A 145 -2.39 3.92 25.21
N GLU A 146 -2.12 4.15 23.93
CA GLU A 146 -1.39 5.31 23.39
C GLU A 146 -2.33 6.30 22.68
N GLY A 147 -3.65 6.14 22.85
CA GLY A 147 -4.66 7.00 22.22
C GLY A 147 -5.02 6.59 20.78
N GLY A 148 -4.59 5.40 20.34
CA GLY A 148 -5.00 4.78 19.08
C GLY A 148 -6.19 3.84 19.21
N ASN A 149 -6.36 2.94 18.24
CA ASN A 149 -7.45 1.96 18.17
C ASN A 149 -6.98 0.52 17.85
N GLY A 150 -5.66 0.29 17.84
CA GLY A 150 -5.08 -1.03 17.59
C GLY A 150 -5.17 -1.53 16.15
N ASP A 151 -5.74 -0.76 15.21
CA ASP A 151 -5.89 -1.18 13.82
C ASP A 151 -4.83 -0.58 12.88
N VAL A 152 -4.39 -1.38 11.90
CA VAL A 152 -3.62 -0.92 10.74
C VAL A 152 -4.29 -1.37 9.45
N ARG A 153 -4.35 -0.49 8.45
CA ARG A 153 -4.93 -0.76 7.13
C ARG A 153 -4.06 -0.15 6.05
N LEU A 154 -3.78 -0.92 5.00
CA LEU A 154 -3.25 -0.42 3.74
C LEU A 154 -4.39 -0.44 2.73
N THR A 155 -4.88 0.73 2.36
CA THR A 155 -5.99 0.87 1.42
C THR A 155 -5.42 1.17 0.05
N LEU A 156 -5.66 0.27 -0.90
CA LEU A 156 -5.37 0.47 -2.31
C LEU A 156 -6.70 0.71 -3.03
N ASN A 157 -6.72 1.66 -3.95
CA ASN A 157 -7.91 2.02 -4.70
C ASN A 157 -7.54 2.17 -6.18
N LYS A 158 -8.44 1.73 -7.05
CA LYS A 158 -8.34 1.85 -8.50
C LYS A 158 -9.46 2.73 -9.06
N GLU A 159 -9.31 3.20 -10.29
CA GLU A 159 -10.26 4.14 -10.92
C GLU A 159 -11.52 3.46 -11.43
N GLY A 160 -11.38 2.33 -12.14
CA GLY A 160 -12.50 1.54 -12.64
C GLY A 160 -12.25 0.03 -12.59
N GLU A 161 -13.24 -0.71 -13.06
CA GLU A 161 -13.25 -2.18 -13.03
C GLU A 161 -12.02 -2.77 -13.74
N THR A 162 -11.65 -2.21 -14.90
CA THR A 162 -10.54 -2.67 -15.72
C THR A 162 -9.16 -2.26 -15.23
N ASP A 163 -9.07 -1.40 -14.20
CA ASP A 163 -7.81 -0.97 -13.61
C ASP A 163 -7.30 -1.96 -12.55
N SER A 164 -6.11 -1.70 -12.03
CA SER A 164 -5.47 -2.54 -11.02
C SER A 164 -5.25 -1.82 -9.69
N ALA A 165 -5.65 -2.48 -8.60
CA ALA A 165 -5.24 -2.19 -7.23
C ALA A 165 -4.63 -3.46 -6.63
N THR A 166 -3.31 -3.63 -6.83
CA THR A 166 -2.62 -4.90 -6.60
C THR A 166 -1.30 -4.73 -5.87
N LEU A 167 -0.83 -5.84 -5.31
CA LEU A 167 0.53 -6.03 -4.86
C LEU A 167 1.28 -6.84 -5.91
N ILE A 168 2.40 -6.30 -6.40
CA ILE A 168 3.27 -6.98 -7.36
C ILE A 168 4.55 -7.47 -6.70
N PHE A 169 4.87 -8.75 -6.94
CA PHE A 169 6.09 -9.40 -6.47
C PHE A 169 7.04 -9.59 -7.65
N GLN A 170 8.30 -9.17 -7.48
CA GLN A 170 9.26 -9.09 -8.58
C GLN A 170 10.59 -9.79 -8.26
N SER A 171 11.29 -10.22 -9.32
CA SER A 171 12.69 -10.65 -9.26
C SER A 171 13.46 -9.99 -10.41
N GLY A 172 14.54 -9.27 -10.08
CA GLY A 172 15.34 -8.56 -11.08
C GLY A 172 14.53 -7.55 -11.91
N TRP A 173 13.62 -6.80 -11.28
CA TRP A 173 12.70 -5.84 -11.94
C TRP A 173 11.67 -6.46 -12.89
N SER A 174 11.52 -7.79 -12.87
CA SER A 174 10.52 -8.52 -13.63
C SER A 174 9.39 -9.00 -12.71
N GLY A 175 8.14 -8.76 -13.09
CA GLY A 175 6.97 -9.31 -12.41
C GLY A 175 7.01 -10.84 -12.34
N ARG A 176 6.58 -11.41 -11.20
CA ARG A 176 6.48 -12.86 -11.00
C ARG A 176 5.13 -13.28 -10.43
N ALA A 177 4.57 -12.47 -9.54
CA ALA A 177 3.22 -12.67 -9.03
C ALA A 177 2.50 -11.33 -8.82
N GLU A 178 1.19 -11.35 -8.96
CA GLU A 178 0.31 -10.21 -8.72
C GLU A 178 -0.93 -10.68 -7.94
N ILE A 179 -1.28 -9.95 -6.89
CA ILE A 179 -2.41 -10.27 -6.01
C ILE A 179 -3.25 -9.01 -5.77
N GLY A 180 -4.56 -9.11 -5.98
CA GLY A 180 -5.49 -8.02 -5.72
C GLY A 180 -6.59 -7.93 -6.77
N LEU A 181 -7.15 -6.72 -6.93
CA LEU A 181 -8.12 -6.39 -7.97
C LEU A 181 -7.34 -6.10 -9.25
N ALA A 182 -7.13 -7.11 -10.09
CA ALA A 182 -6.19 -7.04 -11.20
C ALA A 182 -6.92 -7.01 -12.54
N GLY A 183 -7.32 -5.81 -12.98
CA GLY A 183 -8.12 -5.63 -14.19
C GLY A 183 -9.53 -6.18 -14.13
N ASP A 184 -10.03 -6.40 -12.90
CA ASP A 184 -11.37 -6.87 -12.56
C ASP A 184 -11.68 -6.43 -11.11
N ASP A 185 -12.95 -6.42 -10.71
CA ASP A 185 -13.41 -6.18 -9.32
C ASP A 185 -13.41 -7.45 -8.46
N ASP A 186 -13.26 -8.62 -9.06
CA ASP A 186 -12.96 -9.85 -8.33
C ASP A 186 -11.52 -9.88 -7.81
N PHE A 187 -11.31 -10.53 -6.67
CA PHE A 187 -9.97 -10.64 -6.08
C PHE A 187 -9.22 -11.82 -6.70
N THR A 188 -8.04 -11.57 -7.26
CA THR A 188 -7.34 -12.57 -8.08
C THR A 188 -5.90 -12.82 -7.63
N PHE A 189 -5.44 -14.03 -7.96
CA PHE A 189 -4.04 -14.44 -7.85
C PHE A 189 -3.51 -14.79 -9.24
N LYS A 190 -2.47 -14.08 -9.67
CA LYS A 190 -1.83 -14.26 -10.98
C LYS A 190 -0.33 -14.52 -10.84
N VAL A 191 0.22 -15.31 -11.76
CA VAL A 191 1.67 -15.61 -11.83
C VAL A 191 2.19 -15.46 -13.26
N SER A 192 3.48 -15.13 -13.39
CA SER A 192 4.16 -14.96 -14.68
C SER A 192 5.60 -15.46 -14.61
N ASP A 193 6.03 -16.17 -15.65
CA ASP A 193 7.40 -16.68 -15.86
C ASP A 193 8.31 -15.68 -16.57
N ASP A 194 7.73 -14.77 -17.37
CA ASP A 194 8.46 -13.76 -18.16
C ASP A 194 8.25 -12.31 -17.67
N GLY A 195 7.31 -12.09 -16.76
CA GLY A 195 6.96 -10.77 -16.22
C GLY A 195 6.06 -9.92 -17.11
N SER A 196 5.56 -10.47 -18.21
CA SER A 196 4.65 -9.79 -19.14
C SER A 196 3.33 -10.57 -19.28
N ASP A 197 3.41 -11.89 -19.45
CA ASP A 197 2.25 -12.76 -19.61
C ASP A 197 1.81 -13.32 -18.25
N PHE A 198 0.77 -12.71 -17.67
CA PHE A 198 0.21 -13.16 -16.40
C PHE A 198 -0.93 -14.16 -16.59
N LYS A 199 -0.82 -15.29 -15.89
CA LYS A 199 -1.80 -16.39 -15.90
C LYS A 199 -2.60 -16.33 -14.59
N THR A 200 -3.93 -16.26 -14.67
CA THR A 200 -4.81 -16.31 -13.49
C THR A 200 -4.92 -17.74 -12.97
N ALA A 201 -4.58 -17.93 -11.69
CA ALA A 201 -4.66 -19.23 -11.01
C ALA A 201 -5.99 -19.36 -10.24
N MET A 202 -6.32 -18.35 -9.43
CA MET A 202 -7.46 -18.34 -8.52
C MET A 202 -8.17 -16.98 -8.58
N ILE A 203 -9.50 -17.02 -8.46
CA ILE A 203 -10.40 -15.87 -8.43
C ILE A 203 -11.35 -16.07 -7.25
N LEU A 204 -11.53 -15.04 -6.43
CA LEU A 204 -12.57 -14.94 -5.41
C LEU A 204 -13.63 -14.00 -5.96
N GLU A 205 -14.78 -14.57 -6.32
CA GLU A 205 -15.87 -13.84 -6.98
C GLU A 205 -16.61 -12.95 -5.99
N GLY A 206 -16.66 -11.64 -6.24
CA GLY A 206 -17.33 -10.67 -5.37
C GLY A 206 -18.84 -10.86 -5.35
N ALA A 207 -19.45 -11.25 -6.46
CA ALA A 207 -20.91 -11.42 -6.58
C ALA A 207 -21.45 -12.62 -5.80
N THR A 208 -20.65 -13.68 -5.65
CA THR A 208 -21.10 -14.98 -5.13
C THR A 208 -20.35 -15.43 -3.88
N GLY A 209 -19.13 -14.89 -3.66
CA GLY A 209 -18.20 -15.38 -2.65
C GLY A 209 -17.51 -16.71 -3.00
N PHE A 210 -17.72 -17.23 -4.22
CA PHE A 210 -17.09 -18.49 -4.63
C PHE A 210 -15.61 -18.31 -4.95
N VAL A 211 -14.83 -19.35 -4.63
CA VAL A 211 -13.46 -19.49 -5.10
C VAL A 211 -13.48 -20.29 -6.39
N ARG A 212 -13.08 -19.66 -7.49
CA ARG A 212 -12.91 -20.32 -8.79
C ARG A 212 -11.43 -20.49 -9.09
N PHE A 213 -11.04 -21.72 -9.40
CA PHE A 213 -9.73 -22.00 -9.95
C PHE A 213 -9.81 -22.01 -11.47
N SER A 214 -9.11 -21.09 -12.12
CA SER A 214 -9.06 -21.03 -13.59
C SER A 214 -8.19 -22.14 -14.18
N ARG A 215 -7.27 -22.69 -13.36
CA ARG A 215 -6.48 -23.88 -13.63
C ARG A 215 -6.48 -24.75 -12.37
N PHE A 216 -7.28 -25.82 -12.37
CA PHE A 216 -7.34 -26.80 -11.28
C PHE A 216 -7.19 -28.21 -11.82
N ALA A 217 -5.96 -28.72 -11.73
CA ALA A 217 -5.63 -30.14 -11.75
C ALA A 217 -4.15 -30.23 -11.35
N GLY A 218 -3.88 -30.83 -10.19
CA GLY A 218 -2.54 -30.94 -9.64
C GLY A 218 -2.54 -30.76 -8.13
N CYS A 219 -3.04 -31.74 -7.40
CA CYS A 219 -2.44 -31.99 -6.10
C CYS A 219 -1.05 -32.60 -6.36
N GLY A 220 -0.09 -32.33 -5.47
CA GLY A 220 1.20 -32.99 -5.55
C GLY A 220 1.00 -34.50 -5.60
N VAL A 221 1.57 -35.16 -6.60
CA VAL A 221 1.55 -36.63 -6.66
C VAL A 221 2.57 -37.14 -5.65
N SER A 222 2.15 -38.03 -4.76
CA SER A 222 3.08 -38.78 -3.91
C SER A 222 3.10 -40.26 -4.32
N PHE A 223 4.23 -40.92 -4.06
CA PHE A 223 4.49 -42.31 -4.44
C PHE A 223 4.75 -43.16 -3.19
N PRO A 224 3.78 -43.27 -2.26
CA PRO A 224 3.98 -44.00 -1.02
C PRO A 224 4.11 -45.51 -1.28
N THR A 225 4.95 -46.18 -0.50
CA THR A 225 4.97 -47.64 -0.42
C THR A 225 3.97 -48.09 0.65
N ILE A 226 3.14 -49.08 0.33
CA ILE A 226 2.24 -49.72 1.29
C ILE A 226 3.09 -50.45 2.35
N VAL A 227 2.72 -50.35 3.62
CA VAL A 227 3.42 -51.04 4.70
C VAL A 227 2.41 -51.73 5.60
N GLY A 228 2.39 -53.06 5.56
CA GLY A 228 1.54 -53.89 6.41
C GLY A 228 0.04 -53.61 6.25
N GLY A 229 -0.43 -53.38 5.02
CA GLY A 229 -1.83 -53.03 4.74
C GLY A 229 -2.15 -51.53 4.81
N VAL A 230 -1.19 -50.70 5.25
CA VAL A 230 -1.39 -49.27 5.46
C VAL A 230 -0.81 -48.45 4.31
N LEU A 231 -1.65 -47.60 3.71
CA LEU A 231 -1.28 -46.58 2.74
C LEU A 231 -1.23 -45.20 3.42
N ALA A 232 -0.05 -44.58 3.45
CA ALA A 232 0.10 -43.21 3.96
C ALA A 232 -0.23 -42.18 2.86
N ALA A 233 -1.39 -41.54 2.97
CA ALA A 233 -1.86 -40.51 2.05
C ALA A 233 -1.47 -39.10 2.54
N GLU A 234 -0.29 -38.65 2.11
CA GLU A 234 0.24 -37.32 2.43
C GLU A 234 -0.30 -36.21 1.50
N THR A 235 -0.81 -36.60 0.33
CA THR A 235 -1.35 -35.69 -0.69
C THR A 235 -2.71 -36.18 -1.20
N GLY A 236 -3.44 -35.32 -1.91
CA GLY A 236 -4.74 -35.66 -2.51
C GLY A 236 -4.66 -36.57 -3.75
N TYR A 237 -3.46 -36.92 -4.22
CA TYR A 237 -3.25 -37.87 -5.32
C TYR A 237 -2.03 -38.73 -5.04
N VAL A 238 -2.25 -40.04 -5.02
CA VAL A 238 -1.22 -41.02 -4.70
C VAL A 238 -1.12 -42.08 -5.80
N VAL A 239 0.12 -42.50 -6.05
CA VAL A 239 0.45 -43.65 -6.91
C VAL A 239 1.17 -44.66 -6.02
N PRO A 240 0.45 -45.58 -5.35
CA PRO A 240 1.06 -46.45 -4.37
C PRO A 240 1.93 -47.52 -5.02
N ALA A 241 2.98 -47.94 -4.30
CA ALA A 241 3.77 -49.12 -4.63
C ALA A 241 3.54 -50.22 -3.59
N PRO A 242 3.55 -51.51 -4.00
CA PRO A 242 3.46 -52.63 -3.06
C PRO A 242 4.68 -52.65 -2.13
N GLN A 243 4.51 -53.14 -0.89
CA GLN A 243 5.59 -53.30 0.08
C GLN A 243 6.73 -54.18 -0.45
N SER A 244 6.36 -55.23 -1.20
CA SER A 244 7.27 -56.18 -1.83
C SER A 244 6.58 -56.87 -3.01
N GLY A 245 7.35 -57.22 -4.04
CA GLY A 245 6.81 -57.89 -5.22
C GLY A 245 5.94 -56.97 -6.08
N THR A 246 4.89 -57.53 -6.69
CA THR A 246 3.98 -56.82 -7.60
C THR A 246 2.55 -56.78 -7.09
N THR A 247 2.27 -57.29 -5.89
CA THR A 247 0.91 -57.37 -5.35
C THR A 247 0.90 -56.98 -3.89
N ASP A 248 -0.09 -56.20 -3.47
CA ASP A 248 -0.30 -55.86 -2.07
C ASP A 248 -1.77 -55.57 -1.78
N ASP A 249 -2.14 -55.65 -0.52
CA ASP A 249 -3.47 -55.31 -0.04
C ASP A 249 -3.41 -54.00 0.75
N VAL A 250 -4.46 -53.19 0.63
CA VAL A 250 -4.65 -51.98 1.45
C VAL A 250 -5.93 -52.17 2.23
N ASP A 251 -5.84 -52.14 3.56
CA ASP A 251 -7.01 -52.14 4.45
C ASP A 251 -7.17 -50.81 5.19
N THR A 252 -6.10 -50.02 5.27
CA THR A 252 -6.07 -48.78 6.05
C THR A 252 -5.39 -47.69 5.26
N ILE A 253 -6.04 -46.53 5.16
CA ILE A 253 -5.42 -45.30 4.66
C ILE A 253 -5.20 -44.35 5.83
N ASP A 254 -3.94 -44.06 6.12
CA ASP A 254 -3.54 -43.09 7.13
C ASP A 254 -3.33 -41.70 6.49
N GLY A 255 -3.73 -40.65 7.19
CA GLY A 255 -3.69 -39.27 6.70
C GLY A 255 -5.05 -38.67 6.31
N GLY A 256 -5.01 -37.44 5.81
CA GLY A 256 -6.19 -36.61 5.57
C GLY A 256 -6.88 -36.08 6.84
N PHE A 257 -7.95 -35.31 6.63
CA PHE A 257 -8.90 -34.84 7.64
C PHE A 257 -10.33 -35.09 7.16
N ASP A 258 -11.33 -34.98 8.04
CA ASP A 258 -12.73 -35.17 7.66
C ASP A 258 -13.13 -34.25 6.49
N GLY A 259 -13.66 -34.82 5.41
CA GLY A 259 -13.95 -34.13 4.14
C GLY A 259 -12.80 -34.10 3.13
N SER A 260 -11.63 -34.68 3.42
CA SER A 260 -10.55 -34.83 2.44
C SER A 260 -10.96 -35.71 1.26
N VAL A 261 -10.51 -35.33 0.07
CA VAL A 261 -10.64 -36.13 -1.15
C VAL A 261 -9.28 -36.72 -1.50
N LEU A 262 -9.27 -38.01 -1.81
CA LEU A 262 -8.08 -38.74 -2.23
C LEU A 262 -8.33 -39.41 -3.57
N ILE A 263 -7.40 -39.22 -4.50
CA ILE A 263 -7.33 -39.94 -5.76
C ILE A 263 -6.18 -40.94 -5.66
N VAL A 264 -6.47 -42.21 -5.83
CA VAL A 264 -5.48 -43.28 -5.93
C VAL A 264 -5.48 -43.76 -7.37
N THR A 265 -4.31 -43.94 -7.98
CA THR A 265 -4.21 -44.52 -9.32
C THR A 265 -3.31 -45.74 -9.33
N GLY A 266 -3.64 -46.68 -10.23
CA GLY A 266 -2.85 -47.88 -10.43
C GLY A 266 -1.52 -47.61 -11.12
N THR A 267 -0.65 -48.61 -11.09
CA THR A 267 0.64 -48.59 -11.82
C THR A 267 0.73 -49.87 -12.62
N ALA A 268 1.01 -49.76 -13.92
CA ALA A 268 1.16 -50.93 -14.78
C ALA A 268 2.16 -51.93 -14.20
N GLY A 269 1.74 -53.18 -14.06
CA GLY A 269 2.56 -54.28 -13.53
C GLY A 269 2.48 -54.49 -12.02
N ASN A 270 1.74 -53.65 -11.29
CA ASN A 270 1.38 -53.89 -9.88
C ASN A 270 -0.12 -54.13 -9.77
N THR A 271 -0.53 -55.02 -8.85
CA THR A 271 -1.93 -55.30 -8.52
C THR A 271 -2.16 -54.93 -7.06
N LEU A 272 -2.89 -53.86 -6.79
CA LEU A 272 -3.20 -53.41 -5.44
C LEU A 272 -4.66 -53.65 -5.13
N THR A 273 -4.96 -54.38 -4.06
CA THR A 273 -6.35 -54.66 -3.65
C THR A 273 -6.73 -53.85 -2.42
N PHE A 274 -7.60 -52.87 -2.59
CA PHE A 274 -8.23 -52.14 -1.51
C PHE A 274 -9.38 -52.97 -0.95
N ARG A 275 -9.25 -53.40 0.31
CA ARG A 275 -10.15 -54.35 0.97
C ARG A 275 -11.35 -53.63 1.57
N ASP A 276 -12.55 -53.92 1.07
CA ASP A 276 -13.77 -53.35 1.62
C ASP A 276 -14.06 -53.88 3.02
N GLY A 277 -14.61 -53.02 3.88
CA GLY A 277 -15.04 -53.38 5.23
C GLY A 277 -13.89 -53.70 6.20
N THR A 278 -12.64 -53.61 5.75
CA THR A 278 -11.43 -53.83 6.57
C THR A 278 -10.78 -52.48 6.88
N GLY A 279 -10.10 -52.40 8.03
CA GLY A 279 -9.50 -51.17 8.54
C GLY A 279 -10.47 -50.00 8.52
N ASN A 280 -10.14 -48.96 7.75
CA ASN A 280 -10.97 -47.76 7.61
C ASN A 280 -11.57 -47.57 6.21
N LEU A 281 -11.69 -48.61 5.40
CA LEU A 281 -12.22 -48.53 4.03
C LEU A 281 -13.70 -48.96 3.95
N LYS A 282 -14.51 -48.17 3.23
CA LYS A 282 -15.93 -48.40 2.91
C LYS A 282 -16.15 -48.20 1.41
N LEU A 283 -15.98 -49.27 0.65
CA LEU A 283 -15.90 -49.25 -0.82
C LEU A 283 -17.11 -49.92 -1.49
N GLY A 284 -17.88 -50.74 -0.76
CA GLY A 284 -19.00 -51.48 -1.34
C GLY A 284 -18.57 -52.71 -2.15
N GLY A 285 -17.31 -53.11 -2.01
CA GLY A 285 -16.65 -54.27 -2.60
C GLY A 285 -15.16 -54.02 -2.74
N ASP A 286 -14.34 -55.07 -2.70
CA ASP A 286 -12.90 -54.93 -2.91
C ASP A 286 -12.63 -54.24 -4.26
N ARG A 287 -11.68 -53.29 -4.26
CA ARG A 287 -11.25 -52.57 -5.46
C ARG A 287 -9.84 -52.96 -5.82
N VAL A 288 -9.66 -53.40 -7.05
CA VAL A 288 -8.36 -53.81 -7.57
C VAL A 288 -7.89 -52.72 -8.53
N LEU A 289 -6.68 -52.23 -8.32
CA LEU A 289 -5.96 -51.37 -9.27
C LEU A 289 -4.82 -52.20 -9.86
N ASP A 290 -4.94 -52.64 -11.10
CA ASP A 290 -3.94 -53.47 -11.79
C ASP A 290 -3.48 -52.93 -13.15
N ALA A 291 -4.12 -51.88 -13.65
CA ALA A 291 -3.73 -51.11 -14.83
C ALA A 291 -3.27 -49.69 -14.46
N PHE A 292 -2.62 -49.01 -15.40
CA PHE A 292 -2.22 -47.60 -15.24
C PHE A 292 -3.43 -46.65 -15.28
N GLU A 293 -4.48 -47.07 -15.98
CA GLU A 293 -5.72 -46.34 -16.22
C GLU A 293 -6.73 -46.48 -15.07
N ASP A 294 -6.46 -47.36 -14.10
CA ASP A 294 -7.34 -47.59 -12.96
C ASP A 294 -7.23 -46.46 -11.95
N ALA A 295 -8.38 -46.07 -11.41
CA ALA A 295 -8.46 -44.99 -10.44
C ALA A 295 -9.52 -45.27 -9.38
N LEU A 296 -9.20 -44.94 -8.14
CA LEU A 296 -10.10 -44.97 -7.00
C LEU A 296 -10.14 -43.58 -6.37
N MET A 297 -11.33 -42.98 -6.30
CA MET A 297 -11.58 -41.70 -5.66
C MET A 297 -12.34 -41.92 -4.36
N LEU A 298 -11.80 -41.40 -3.26
CA LEU A 298 -12.32 -41.57 -1.91
C LEU A 298 -12.59 -40.21 -1.26
N VAL A 299 -13.54 -40.19 -0.33
CA VAL A 299 -13.76 -39.07 0.60
C VAL A 299 -13.66 -39.57 2.02
N ARG A 300 -12.96 -38.83 2.89
CA ARG A 300 -12.90 -39.15 4.30
C ARG A 300 -14.16 -38.64 5.02
N ARG A 301 -14.83 -39.51 5.78
CA ARG A 301 -15.96 -39.19 6.66
C ARG A 301 -15.71 -39.78 8.05
N GLY A 302 -15.39 -38.93 9.02
CA GLY A 302 -14.92 -39.36 10.34
C GLY A 302 -13.61 -40.14 10.25
N SER A 303 -13.60 -41.38 10.75
CA SER A 303 -12.44 -42.28 10.66
C SER A 303 -12.30 -42.97 9.31
N ASP A 304 -13.39 -43.02 8.53
CA ASP A 304 -13.52 -43.93 7.40
C ASP A 304 -13.28 -43.20 6.07
N TRP A 305 -12.66 -43.89 5.13
CA TRP A 305 -12.57 -43.51 3.72
C TRP A 305 -13.68 -44.21 2.94
N ILE A 306 -14.54 -43.40 2.35
CA ILE A 306 -15.72 -43.83 1.60
C ILE A 306 -15.44 -43.66 0.12
N GLU A 307 -15.77 -44.67 -0.68
CA GLU A 307 -15.69 -44.57 -2.13
C GLU A 307 -16.65 -43.53 -2.70
N LEU A 308 -16.11 -42.66 -3.54
CA LEU A 308 -16.87 -41.76 -4.41
C LEU A 308 -16.99 -42.33 -5.82
N SER A 309 -15.90 -42.90 -6.35
CA SER A 309 -15.86 -43.47 -7.69
C SER A 309 -14.71 -44.47 -7.80
N PHE A 310 -14.94 -45.52 -8.55
CA PHE A 310 -13.93 -46.49 -8.94
C PHE A 310 -14.01 -46.68 -10.46
N SER A 311 -12.85 -46.72 -11.10
CA SER A 311 -12.70 -47.02 -12.52
C SER A 311 -11.71 -48.16 -12.68
N ASP A 312 -12.19 -49.23 -13.28
CA ASP A 312 -11.43 -50.39 -13.74
C ASP A 312 -11.40 -50.30 -15.27
N ASN A 313 -10.29 -49.79 -15.80
CA ASN A 313 -10.14 -49.45 -17.21
C ASN A 313 -9.11 -50.35 -17.91
N GLY A 314 -8.83 -51.53 -17.33
CA GLY A 314 -7.94 -52.56 -17.87
C GLY A 314 -8.53 -53.41 -19.00
#